data_AF-A0A3N4EED5-F1
#
_entry.id   AF-A0A3N4EED5-F1
#
_cell.length_a   1.000
_cell.length_b   1.000
_cell.length_c   1.000
_cell.angle_alpha   90.00
_cell.angle_beta   90.00
_cell.angle_gamma   90.00
#
_symmetry.space_group_name_H-M   'P 1'
#
loop_
_entity.id
_entity.type
_entity.pdbx_description
1 polymer ?
#
loop_
_entity_poly.entity_id
_entity_poly.type
_entity_poly.pdbx_seq_one_letter_code
_entity_poly.pdbx_strand_id
1 'polypeptide(L)'
;MKLTAQTHIEKMAYELRDHAHAVIKNVLLMSNISTLSLQLAMRELAQHSRVALHFHPDQIDNRGLTVVDGLLRDGVYKSQFETHVSNGHLSPELGGSRDHWENQLFGHTYSGIKHRPKYGALDFGLCPLGPAPRFGSCYFVTHPQILSRCTFSYLDSYRLPKEKGTIKCFDAIIAALLSESFERQYALGIPGLKPSKLIEHFSQHLTDDISRRFDAMPSANLDHYIEAQIHGDVMLEEDVAILVADPSFMGSAIGDSLIALCNEYEIELHWHKGRQINVAQVPDDFRGAAMPILAQSIAENELINAEIIGRAAYQLQKQPASWSERGAHSKKRQDLKLLWHVLVKYGESTTQ
;
A
#
# COMPACT_ATOMS: atom_id res chain seq x y z
N MET A 1 21.98 10.00 -3.31
CA MET A 1 20.99 9.29 -2.46
C MET A 1 20.28 8.18 -3.23
N LYS A 2 19.50 8.48 -4.28
CA LYS A 2 18.77 7.46 -5.08
C LYS A 2 19.63 6.25 -5.47
N LEU A 3 20.74 6.52 -6.18
CA LEU A 3 21.65 5.48 -6.67
C LEU A 3 22.30 4.68 -5.53
N THR A 4 22.65 5.33 -4.42
CA THR A 4 23.35 4.70 -3.28
C THR A 4 22.50 3.66 -2.57
N ALA A 5 21.22 3.98 -2.29
CA ALA A 5 20.30 3.04 -1.64
C ALA A 5 19.99 1.84 -2.54
N GLN A 6 19.76 2.08 -3.83
CA GLN A 6 19.53 1.00 -4.80
C GLN A 6 20.75 0.09 -4.94
N THR A 7 21.97 0.65 -5.08
CA THR A 7 23.20 -0.15 -5.14
C THR A 7 23.40 -0.99 -3.88
N HIS A 8 23.06 -0.46 -2.70
CA HIS A 8 23.12 -1.24 -1.46
C HIS A 8 22.18 -2.45 -1.51
N ILE A 9 20.93 -2.25 -1.91
CA ILE A 9 19.95 -3.33 -2.06
C ILE A 9 20.35 -4.32 -3.15
N GLU A 10 20.86 -3.87 -4.29
CA GLU A 10 21.34 -4.73 -5.37
C GLU A 10 22.50 -5.62 -4.92
N LYS A 11 23.43 -5.10 -4.11
CA LYS A 11 24.50 -5.90 -3.52
C LYS A 11 23.94 -7.02 -2.63
N MET A 12 22.97 -6.71 -1.78
CA MET A 12 22.32 -7.71 -0.93
C MET A 12 21.53 -8.74 -1.74
N ALA A 13 20.83 -8.30 -2.79
CA ALA A 13 20.08 -9.18 -3.68
C ALA A 13 21.00 -10.16 -4.43
N TYR A 14 22.19 -9.70 -4.82
CA TYR A 14 23.19 -10.53 -5.50
C TYR A 14 23.64 -11.72 -4.64
N GLU A 15 23.76 -11.54 -3.32
CA GLU A 15 24.12 -12.61 -2.39
C GLU A 15 23.07 -13.73 -2.32
N LEU A 16 21.81 -13.44 -2.67
CA LEU A 16 20.70 -14.39 -2.65
C LEU A 16 20.40 -15.01 -4.02
N ARG A 17 21.08 -14.57 -5.08
CA ARG A 17 20.74 -14.90 -6.46
C ARG A 17 20.75 -16.41 -6.74
N ASP A 18 21.80 -17.11 -6.36
CA ASP A 18 21.92 -18.55 -6.65
C ASP A 18 20.84 -19.36 -5.93
N HIS A 19 20.53 -18.98 -4.68
CA HIS A 19 19.45 -19.60 -3.93
C HIS A 19 18.09 -19.32 -4.59
N ALA A 20 17.83 -18.07 -4.97
CA ALA A 20 16.60 -17.68 -5.66
C ALA A 20 16.42 -18.44 -6.98
N HIS A 21 17.49 -18.56 -7.79
CA HIS A 21 17.46 -19.31 -9.05
C HIS A 21 17.18 -20.80 -8.84
N ALA A 22 17.71 -21.40 -7.78
CA ALA A 22 17.40 -22.79 -7.43
C ALA A 22 15.92 -22.99 -7.08
N VAL A 23 15.36 -22.09 -6.25
CA VAL A 23 13.93 -22.09 -5.89
C VAL A 23 13.05 -21.93 -7.13
N ILE A 24 13.33 -20.91 -7.96
CA ILE A 24 12.59 -20.65 -9.20
C ILE A 24 12.62 -21.88 -10.10
N LYS A 25 13.80 -22.44 -10.36
CA LYS A 25 13.97 -23.62 -11.22
C LYS A 25 13.13 -24.81 -10.72
N ASN A 26 13.11 -25.04 -9.41
CA ASN A 26 12.32 -26.10 -8.80
C ASN A 26 10.81 -25.87 -8.99
N VAL A 27 10.32 -24.66 -8.68
CA VAL A 27 8.90 -24.33 -8.84
C VAL A 27 8.47 -24.44 -10.30
N LEU A 28 9.26 -23.94 -11.24
CA LEU A 28 8.99 -24.02 -12.68
C LEU A 28 8.88 -25.48 -13.14
N LEU A 29 9.84 -26.33 -12.75
CA LEU A 29 9.83 -27.75 -13.09
C LEU A 29 8.59 -28.45 -12.53
N MET A 30 8.31 -28.28 -11.24
CA MET A 30 7.19 -28.93 -10.55
C MET A 30 5.82 -28.41 -11.02
N SER A 31 5.76 -27.19 -11.56
CA SER A 31 4.54 -26.57 -12.07
C SER A 31 4.38 -26.70 -13.59
N ASN A 32 5.29 -27.39 -14.28
CA ASN A 32 5.33 -27.50 -15.74
C ASN A 32 5.32 -26.14 -16.47
N ILE A 33 6.10 -25.17 -15.96
CA ILE A 33 6.24 -23.84 -16.55
C ILE A 33 7.61 -23.76 -17.23
N SER A 34 7.64 -23.31 -18.49
CA SER A 34 8.89 -23.14 -19.21
C SER A 34 9.68 -21.92 -18.69
N THR A 35 11.01 -21.99 -18.75
CA THR A 35 11.87 -20.84 -18.44
C THR A 35 11.57 -19.64 -19.35
N LEU A 36 11.22 -19.89 -20.62
CA LEU A 36 10.85 -18.84 -21.56
C LEU A 36 9.59 -18.08 -21.09
N SER A 37 8.58 -18.80 -20.61
CA SER A 37 7.35 -18.18 -20.09
C SER A 37 7.63 -17.25 -18.91
N LEU A 38 8.50 -17.68 -17.98
CA LEU A 38 8.92 -16.81 -16.88
C LEU A 38 9.69 -15.59 -17.39
N GLN A 39 10.62 -15.77 -18.35
CA GLN A 39 11.42 -14.66 -18.89
C GLN A 39 10.55 -13.61 -19.57
N LEU A 40 9.53 -14.03 -20.33
CA LEU A 40 8.56 -13.13 -20.95
C LEU A 40 7.73 -12.40 -19.87
N ALA A 41 7.17 -13.14 -18.90
CA ALA A 41 6.45 -12.55 -17.78
C ALA A 41 7.28 -11.51 -17.01
N MET A 42 8.57 -11.81 -16.76
CA MET A 42 9.47 -10.89 -16.06
C MET A 42 9.78 -9.63 -16.89
N ARG A 43 9.83 -9.75 -18.21
CA ARG A 43 9.97 -8.59 -19.10
C ARG A 43 8.73 -7.70 -19.04
N GLU A 44 7.54 -8.28 -19.15
CA GLU A 44 6.28 -7.55 -19.03
C GLU A 44 6.18 -6.87 -17.65
N LEU A 45 6.54 -7.58 -16.58
CA LEU A 45 6.60 -7.03 -15.22
C LEU A 45 7.51 -5.80 -15.15
N ALA A 46 8.73 -5.87 -15.69
CA ALA A 46 9.67 -4.76 -15.68
C ALA A 46 9.24 -3.55 -16.52
N GLN A 47 8.38 -3.76 -17.54
CA GLN A 47 7.94 -2.71 -18.46
C GLN A 47 6.61 -2.06 -18.05
N HIS A 48 5.71 -2.83 -17.43
CA HIS A 48 4.32 -2.42 -17.25
C HIS A 48 3.83 -2.42 -15.80
N SER A 49 4.58 -2.98 -14.85
CA SER A 49 4.18 -2.89 -13.45
C SER A 49 4.16 -1.44 -12.97
N ARG A 50 3.31 -1.17 -11.99
CA ARG A 50 3.12 0.15 -11.40
C ARG A 50 3.25 0.05 -9.89
N VAL A 51 3.48 1.16 -9.21
CA VAL A 51 3.43 1.23 -7.75
C VAL A 51 2.12 1.90 -7.35
N ALA A 52 1.42 1.31 -6.40
CA ALA A 52 0.27 1.93 -5.76
C ALA A 52 0.69 2.61 -4.44
N LEU A 53 0.28 3.87 -4.27
CA LEU A 53 0.51 4.67 -3.07
C LEU A 53 -0.82 4.87 -2.33
N HIS A 54 -1.02 4.11 -1.25
CA HIS A 54 -2.24 4.14 -0.45
C HIS A 54 -2.23 5.28 0.57
N PHE A 55 -3.35 5.98 0.70
CA PHE A 55 -3.55 7.02 1.68
C PHE A 55 -5.02 7.14 2.12
N HIS A 56 -5.25 7.84 3.24
CA HIS A 56 -6.57 8.28 3.64
C HIS A 56 -6.67 9.78 3.34
N PRO A 57 -7.57 10.23 2.45
CA PRO A 57 -7.57 11.60 1.95
C PRO A 57 -7.92 12.65 3.02
N ASP A 58 -8.65 12.22 4.04
CA ASP A 58 -9.28 13.03 5.08
C ASP A 58 -8.45 13.15 6.37
N GLN A 59 -7.34 12.40 6.50
CA GLN A 59 -6.42 12.57 7.61
C GLN A 59 -5.75 13.94 7.60
N ILE A 60 -5.39 14.47 8.77
CA ILE A 60 -4.85 15.83 8.89
C ILE A 60 -3.34 15.82 9.13
N ASP A 61 -2.62 16.56 8.29
CA ASP A 61 -1.19 16.78 8.39
C ASP A 61 -0.79 17.77 9.51
N ASN A 62 0.52 17.92 9.73
CA ASN A 62 1.08 18.87 10.70
C ASN A 62 0.77 20.35 10.40
N ARG A 63 0.24 20.69 9.21
CA ARG A 63 -0.18 22.05 8.84
C ARG A 63 -1.67 22.27 9.09
N GLY A 64 -2.40 21.24 9.51
CA GLY A 64 -3.84 21.30 9.73
C GLY A 64 -4.67 21.10 8.45
N LEU A 65 -4.04 20.66 7.35
CA LEU A 65 -4.74 20.35 6.10
C LEU A 65 -5.10 18.87 6.03
N THR A 66 -6.18 18.56 5.32
CA THR A 66 -6.42 17.18 4.89
C THR A 66 -5.30 16.72 3.97
N VAL A 67 -5.03 15.42 3.94
CA VAL A 67 -4.02 14.83 3.05
C VAL A 67 -4.32 15.21 1.60
N VAL A 68 -5.58 15.16 1.18
CA VAL A 68 -5.97 15.55 -0.19
C VAL A 68 -5.73 17.03 -0.47
N ASP A 69 -6.04 17.94 0.46
CA ASP A 69 -5.77 19.37 0.27
C ASP A 69 -4.27 19.67 0.29
N GLY A 70 -3.51 18.93 1.10
CA GLY A 70 -2.05 19.00 1.13
C GLY A 70 -1.44 18.54 -0.19
N LEU A 71 -1.94 17.45 -0.77
CA LEU A 71 -1.54 16.95 -2.09
C LEU A 71 -1.91 17.95 -3.19
N LEU A 72 -3.12 18.50 -3.16
CA LEU A 72 -3.62 19.49 -4.13
C LEU A 72 -2.79 20.78 -4.10
N ARG A 73 -2.37 21.22 -2.92
CA ARG A 73 -1.55 22.41 -2.80
C ARG A 73 -0.10 22.17 -3.24
N ASP A 74 0.46 21.02 -2.88
CA ASP A 74 1.90 20.82 -2.96
C ASP A 74 2.35 20.13 -4.25
N GLY A 75 1.47 19.37 -4.93
CA GLY A 75 1.79 18.61 -6.14
C GLY A 75 2.80 17.47 -5.96
N VAL A 76 3.10 17.10 -4.70
CA VAL A 76 4.12 16.11 -4.35
C VAL A 76 3.64 15.19 -3.24
N TYR A 77 3.81 13.89 -3.41
CA TYR A 77 3.55 12.90 -2.36
C TYR A 77 4.69 12.88 -1.34
N LYS A 78 4.37 13.20 -0.09
CA LYS A 78 5.34 13.43 1.00
C LYS A 78 5.40 12.29 2.01
N SER A 79 6.55 12.12 2.64
CA SER A 79 6.77 11.12 3.67
C SER A 79 6.24 11.55 5.04
N GLN A 80 6.15 10.61 5.99
CA GLN A 80 5.77 10.92 7.37
C GLN A 80 6.71 11.91 8.06
N PHE A 81 7.98 12.00 7.65
CA PHE A 81 8.95 12.98 8.17
C PHE A 81 8.62 14.42 7.78
N GLU A 82 7.78 14.59 6.78
CA GLU A 82 7.37 15.89 6.23
C GLU A 82 5.94 16.23 6.68
N THR A 83 5.03 15.26 6.65
CA THR A 83 3.60 15.46 6.94
C THR A 83 3.20 15.16 8.38
N HIS A 84 3.99 14.34 9.09
CA HIS A 84 3.64 13.72 10.38
C HIS A 84 2.38 12.85 10.32
N VAL A 85 2.08 12.30 9.14
CA VAL A 85 0.97 11.37 8.89
C VAL A 85 1.53 10.01 8.49
N SER A 86 0.94 8.93 9.00
CA SER A 86 1.32 7.56 8.65
C SER A 86 0.18 6.59 8.90
N ASN A 87 -0.07 5.71 7.94
CA ASN A 87 -0.98 4.56 8.08
C ASN A 87 -0.23 3.32 8.56
N GLY A 88 1.10 3.37 8.61
CA GLY A 88 1.97 2.39 9.25
C GLY A 88 2.25 2.78 10.70
N HIS A 89 3.50 2.56 11.15
CA HIS A 89 3.98 3.15 12.40
C HIS A 89 4.42 4.61 12.14
N LEU A 90 4.01 5.52 13.02
CA LEU A 90 4.37 6.94 12.96
C LEU A 90 5.56 7.20 13.90
N SER A 91 6.72 7.54 13.33
CA SER A 91 7.91 8.00 14.05
C SER A 91 8.68 8.97 13.14
N PRO A 92 8.21 10.22 13.02
CA PRO A 92 8.78 11.22 12.11
C PRO A 92 10.08 11.85 12.64
N GLU A 93 10.54 11.48 13.83
CA GLU A 93 11.72 12.04 14.47
C GLU A 93 13.02 11.42 13.91
N LEU A 94 14.05 12.24 13.69
CA LEU A 94 15.40 11.74 13.47
C LEU A 94 15.90 11.04 14.73
N GLY A 95 16.51 9.87 14.58
CA GLY A 95 16.83 8.96 15.68
C GLY A 95 15.65 8.12 16.18
N GLY A 96 14.44 8.32 15.64
CA GLY A 96 13.27 7.51 15.93
C GLY A 96 13.36 6.09 15.37
N SER A 97 12.34 5.27 15.66
CA SER A 97 12.30 3.86 15.22
C SER A 97 12.37 3.77 13.69
N ARG A 98 11.63 4.63 12.99
CA ARG A 98 11.60 4.72 11.53
C ARG A 98 12.96 5.05 10.93
N ASP A 99 13.65 6.03 11.51
CA ASP A 99 14.97 6.44 11.08
C ASP A 99 16.00 5.31 11.22
N HIS A 100 15.95 4.58 12.34
CA HIS A 100 16.89 3.49 12.61
C HIS A 100 16.79 2.37 11.57
N TRP A 101 15.58 1.83 11.35
CA TRP A 101 15.44 0.68 10.46
C TRP A 101 15.57 1.05 8.99
N GLU A 102 15.15 2.25 8.56
CA GLU A 102 15.39 2.71 7.18
C GLU A 102 16.90 2.78 6.89
N ASN A 103 17.69 3.27 7.85
CA ASN A 103 19.15 3.30 7.70
C ASN A 103 19.76 1.90 7.73
N GLN A 104 19.22 0.99 8.53
CA GLN A 104 19.64 -0.41 8.50
C GLN A 104 19.32 -1.06 7.15
N LEU A 105 18.17 -0.74 6.55
CA LEU A 105 17.73 -1.28 5.26
C LEU A 105 18.53 -0.73 4.08
N PHE A 106 18.85 0.57 4.10
CA PHE A 106 19.45 1.28 2.97
C PHE A 106 20.94 1.63 3.17
N GLY A 107 21.64 0.91 4.04
CA GLY A 107 23.09 1.09 4.25
C GLY A 107 23.47 2.49 4.70
N HIS A 108 22.70 3.06 5.63
CA HIS A 108 22.87 4.40 6.22
C HIS A 108 22.77 5.58 5.24
N THR A 109 22.19 5.36 4.04
CA THR A 109 22.04 6.41 3.01
C THR A 109 21.22 7.62 3.49
N TYR A 110 20.32 7.43 4.45
CA TYR A 110 19.38 8.46 4.91
C TYR A 110 19.73 9.03 6.29
N SER A 111 20.92 8.75 6.81
CA SER A 111 21.32 9.16 8.15
C SER A 111 21.27 10.69 8.30
N GLY A 112 20.49 11.18 9.27
CA GLY A 112 20.35 12.62 9.54
C GLY A 112 19.55 13.42 8.51
N ILE A 113 18.90 12.78 7.54
CA ILE A 113 18.20 13.46 6.44
C ILE A 113 16.69 13.37 6.63
N LYS A 114 15.92 14.42 6.35
CA LYS A 114 14.44 14.36 6.42
C LYS A 114 13.77 13.91 5.12
N HIS A 115 14.42 14.11 3.99
CA HIS A 115 13.93 13.63 2.70
C HIS A 115 14.14 12.11 2.58
N ARG A 116 13.03 11.36 2.64
CA ARG A 116 13.01 9.89 2.71
C ARG A 116 12.36 9.25 1.49
N PRO A 117 12.55 7.93 1.29
CA PRO A 117 11.77 7.19 0.31
C PRO A 117 10.27 7.30 0.61
N LYS A 118 9.45 7.28 -0.45
CA LYS A 118 8.00 7.15 -0.35
C LYS A 118 7.64 5.67 -0.42
N TYR A 119 6.62 5.26 0.32
CA TYR A 119 6.31 3.85 0.50
C TYR A 119 4.96 3.54 -0.14
N GLY A 120 4.94 2.52 -0.98
CA GLY A 120 3.77 1.97 -1.63
C GLY A 120 3.89 0.45 -1.76
N ALA A 121 3.12 -0.12 -2.67
CA ALA A 121 3.22 -1.54 -3.00
C ALA A 121 3.18 -1.75 -4.51
N LEU A 122 3.91 -2.76 -4.99
CA LEU A 122 3.90 -3.13 -6.40
C LEU A 122 2.51 -3.64 -6.78
N ASP A 123 1.94 -3.06 -7.83
CA ASP A 123 0.58 -3.31 -8.27
C ASP A 123 0.56 -4.13 -9.55
N PHE A 124 -0.12 -5.27 -9.49
CA PHE A 124 -0.35 -6.17 -10.61
C PHE A 124 -1.80 -6.17 -11.09
N GLY A 125 -2.65 -5.25 -10.61
CA GLY A 125 -4.06 -5.18 -11.05
C GLY A 125 -4.96 -6.28 -10.47
N LEU A 126 -4.50 -7.02 -9.46
CA LEU A 126 -5.18 -8.24 -8.98
C LEU A 126 -6.33 -7.99 -8.00
N CYS A 127 -6.43 -6.80 -7.42
CA CYS A 127 -7.44 -6.49 -6.39
C CYS A 127 -8.02 -5.09 -6.60
N PRO A 128 -9.34 -4.88 -6.56
CA PRO A 128 -9.96 -3.56 -6.73
C PRO A 128 -9.57 -2.54 -5.67
N LEU A 129 -9.24 -2.99 -4.46
CA LEU A 129 -8.81 -2.12 -3.36
C LEU A 129 -7.30 -1.84 -3.40
N GLY A 130 -6.62 -2.12 -4.51
CA GLY A 130 -5.17 -1.99 -4.64
C GLY A 130 -4.39 -3.12 -3.94
N PRO A 131 -3.04 -3.11 -4.05
CA PRO A 131 -2.18 -4.16 -3.53
C PRO A 131 -2.00 -4.12 -1.99
N ALA A 132 -2.21 -2.97 -1.34
CA ALA A 132 -1.99 -2.83 0.10
C ALA A 132 -3.10 -1.99 0.81
N PRO A 133 -4.38 -2.43 0.73
CA PRO A 133 -5.53 -1.64 1.19
C PRO A 133 -5.52 -1.30 2.68
N ARG A 134 -4.74 -2.01 3.51
CA ARG A 134 -4.60 -1.69 4.93
C ARG A 134 -4.05 -0.29 5.20
N PHE A 135 -3.43 0.35 4.21
CA PHE A 135 -2.78 1.66 4.35
C PHE A 135 -3.59 2.83 3.78
N GLY A 136 -4.81 2.62 3.28
CA GLY A 136 -5.58 3.72 2.75
C GLY A 136 -6.85 3.30 2.05
N SER A 137 -7.89 4.11 2.19
CA SER A 137 -9.15 4.00 1.45
C SER A 137 -9.03 4.51 0.02
N CYS A 138 -8.02 5.32 -0.29
CA CYS A 138 -7.72 5.77 -1.64
C CYS A 138 -6.29 5.38 -2.00
N TYR A 139 -6.00 5.30 -3.29
CA TYR A 139 -4.65 5.05 -3.75
C TYR A 139 -4.37 5.66 -5.11
N PHE A 140 -3.14 6.16 -5.27
CA PHE A 140 -2.62 6.48 -6.60
C PHE A 140 -2.08 5.23 -7.26
N VAL A 141 -2.17 5.16 -8.59
CA VAL A 141 -1.42 4.23 -9.43
C VAL A 141 -0.48 5.06 -10.29
N THR A 142 0.81 4.73 -10.20
CA THR A 142 1.89 5.49 -10.85
C THR A 142 2.10 5.10 -12.30
N HIS A 143 2.82 5.93 -13.06
CA HIS A 143 3.41 5.53 -14.33
C HIS A 143 4.55 4.52 -14.13
N PRO A 144 4.75 3.53 -15.04
CA PRO A 144 5.79 2.49 -14.88
C PRO A 144 7.23 3.00 -14.75
N GLN A 145 7.51 4.19 -15.25
CA GLN A 145 8.83 4.85 -15.19
C GLN A 145 9.35 4.97 -13.75
N ILE A 146 8.45 5.03 -12.76
CA ILE A 146 8.81 5.11 -11.35
C ILE A 146 9.61 3.89 -10.86
N LEU A 147 9.44 2.72 -11.48
CA LEU A 147 10.14 1.49 -11.10
C LEU A 147 11.66 1.63 -11.14
N SER A 148 12.18 2.49 -12.04
CA SER A 148 13.62 2.73 -12.21
C SER A 148 14.32 3.22 -10.95
N ARG A 149 13.57 3.82 -10.03
CA ARG A 149 14.04 4.41 -8.76
C ARG A 149 13.42 3.75 -7.54
N CYS A 150 12.86 2.55 -7.70
CA CYS A 150 12.32 1.75 -6.62
C CYS A 150 13.33 0.70 -6.12
N THR A 151 13.24 0.41 -4.83
CA THR A 151 13.58 -0.91 -4.28
C THR A 151 12.30 -1.60 -3.84
N PHE A 152 12.40 -2.91 -3.61
CA PHE A 152 11.28 -3.74 -3.25
C PHE A 152 11.67 -4.73 -2.16
N SER A 153 10.69 -5.12 -1.35
CA SER A 153 10.79 -6.25 -0.43
C SER A 153 9.56 -7.14 -0.53
N TYR A 154 9.74 -8.44 -0.40
CA TYR A 154 8.60 -9.34 -0.20
C TYR A 154 8.08 -9.13 1.23
N LEU A 155 6.84 -8.64 1.35
CA LEU A 155 6.23 -8.18 2.61
C LEU A 155 6.90 -6.91 3.18
N ASP A 156 6.49 -6.56 4.41
CA ASP A 156 6.85 -5.33 5.14
C ASP A 156 8.36 -5.21 5.42
N SER A 157 8.99 -4.15 4.90
CA SER A 157 10.44 -3.94 5.03
C SER A 157 10.91 -3.63 6.45
N TYR A 158 10.01 -3.23 7.37
CA TYR A 158 10.35 -3.04 8.79
C TYR A 158 10.89 -4.33 9.43
N ARG A 159 10.46 -5.50 8.91
CA ARG A 159 10.94 -6.82 9.38
C ARG A 159 12.31 -7.19 8.80
N LEU A 160 12.88 -6.35 7.94
CA LEU A 160 14.13 -6.57 7.23
C LEU A 160 14.17 -7.94 6.52
N PRO A 161 13.15 -8.26 5.69
CA PRO A 161 13.12 -9.53 4.96
C PRO A 161 14.39 -9.70 4.12
N LYS A 162 14.82 -10.95 3.94
CA LYS A 162 15.99 -11.25 3.11
C LYS A 162 15.66 -10.94 1.65
N GLU A 163 14.44 -11.23 1.25
CA GLU A 163 13.91 -11.15 -0.10
C GLU A 163 13.61 -9.70 -0.46
N LYS A 164 14.63 -9.06 -1.05
CA LYS A 164 14.60 -7.67 -1.51
C LYS A 164 15.40 -7.51 -2.78
N GLY A 165 15.15 -6.42 -3.49
CA GLY A 165 15.79 -6.17 -4.77
C GLY A 165 15.37 -4.86 -5.41
N THR A 166 15.85 -4.66 -6.63
CA THR A 166 15.36 -3.63 -7.55
C THR A 166 14.69 -4.32 -8.73
N ILE A 167 14.10 -3.55 -9.65
CA ILE A 167 13.54 -4.14 -10.88
C ILE A 167 14.59 -4.87 -11.73
N LYS A 168 15.89 -4.52 -11.56
CA LYS A 168 17.03 -5.17 -12.24
C LYS A 168 17.50 -6.45 -11.55
N CYS A 169 17.21 -6.60 -10.26
CA CYS A 169 17.64 -7.73 -9.42
C CYS A 169 16.44 -8.25 -8.62
N PHE A 170 15.43 -8.74 -9.33
CA PHE A 170 14.13 -9.11 -8.76
C PHE A 170 14.01 -10.60 -8.38
N ASP A 171 15.09 -11.37 -8.58
CA ASP A 171 15.10 -12.84 -8.45
C ASP A 171 14.65 -13.33 -7.07
N ALA A 172 15.12 -12.70 -5.99
CA ALA A 172 14.77 -13.10 -4.63
C ALA A 172 13.28 -12.88 -4.34
N ILE A 173 12.69 -11.81 -4.87
CA ILE A 173 11.28 -11.47 -4.66
C ILE A 173 10.39 -12.41 -5.48
N ILE A 174 10.72 -12.66 -6.75
CA ILE A 174 9.94 -13.59 -7.57
C ILE A 174 10.08 -15.02 -7.06
N ALA A 175 11.24 -15.42 -6.53
CA ALA A 175 11.42 -16.71 -5.86
C ALA A 175 10.49 -16.86 -4.65
N ALA A 176 10.41 -15.84 -3.79
CA ALA A 176 9.51 -15.83 -2.63
C ALA A 176 8.04 -15.94 -3.04
N LEU A 177 7.63 -15.12 -4.02
CA LEU A 177 6.28 -15.10 -4.56
C LEU A 177 5.88 -16.46 -5.14
N LEU A 178 6.75 -17.04 -5.98
CA LEU A 178 6.51 -18.33 -6.61
C LEU A 178 6.51 -19.47 -5.58
N SER A 179 7.36 -19.41 -4.55
CA SER A 179 7.39 -20.40 -3.47
C SER A 179 6.08 -20.38 -2.68
N GLU A 180 5.60 -19.21 -2.28
CA GLU A 180 4.31 -19.07 -1.55
C GLU A 180 3.15 -19.58 -2.42
N SER A 181 3.11 -19.14 -3.68
CA SER A 181 2.12 -19.56 -4.67
C SER A 181 2.12 -21.07 -4.89
N PHE A 182 3.29 -21.71 -4.95
CA PHE A 182 3.43 -23.15 -5.15
C PHE A 182 2.97 -23.95 -3.93
N GLU A 183 3.47 -23.60 -2.74
CA GLU A 183 3.26 -24.36 -1.51
C GLU A 183 1.83 -24.20 -0.97
N ARG A 184 1.27 -22.99 -1.08
CA ARG A 184 0.00 -22.64 -0.44
C ARG A 184 -1.14 -22.47 -1.43
N GLN A 185 -0.85 -22.46 -2.74
CA GLN A 185 -1.80 -22.03 -3.77
C GLN A 185 -2.40 -20.67 -3.41
N TYR A 186 -1.58 -19.78 -2.89
CA TYR A 186 -1.94 -18.47 -2.36
C TYR A 186 -0.79 -17.52 -2.59
N ALA A 187 -1.08 -16.30 -3.01
CA ALA A 187 -0.07 -15.25 -3.12
C ALA A 187 -0.72 -13.87 -3.06
N LEU A 188 -0.04 -12.89 -2.48
CA LEU A 188 -0.44 -11.47 -2.49
C LEU A 188 -1.88 -11.23 -2.00
N GLY A 189 -2.35 -12.02 -1.03
CA GLY A 189 -3.71 -11.87 -0.53
C GLY A 189 -4.75 -12.77 -1.19
N ILE A 190 -4.39 -13.50 -2.24
CA ILE A 190 -5.35 -14.12 -3.16
C ILE A 190 -5.26 -15.65 -3.08
N PRO A 191 -6.33 -16.34 -2.64
CA PRO A 191 -6.40 -17.79 -2.65
C PRO A 191 -6.56 -18.34 -4.07
N GLY A 192 -6.02 -19.53 -4.31
CA GLY A 192 -6.05 -20.23 -5.59
C GLY A 192 -5.07 -19.70 -6.65
N LEU A 193 -4.20 -18.76 -6.27
CA LEU A 193 -3.23 -18.14 -7.18
C LEU A 193 -1.97 -19.03 -7.29
N LYS A 194 -2.01 -19.99 -8.21
CA LYS A 194 -0.92 -20.94 -8.51
C LYS A 194 0.16 -20.32 -9.39
N PRO A 195 1.38 -20.90 -9.46
CA PRO A 195 2.48 -20.36 -10.26
C PRO A 195 2.12 -20.13 -11.73
N SER A 196 1.41 -21.07 -12.37
CA SER A 196 1.01 -20.92 -13.77
C SER A 196 0.09 -19.73 -14.01
N LYS A 197 -0.87 -19.51 -13.11
CA LYS A 197 -1.78 -18.36 -13.16
C LYS A 197 -1.06 -17.03 -12.93
N LEU A 198 -0.05 -17.00 -12.04
CA LEU A 198 0.79 -15.81 -11.85
C LEU A 198 1.54 -15.45 -13.12
N ILE A 199 2.22 -16.43 -13.74
CA ILE A 199 3.01 -16.21 -14.95
C ILE A 199 2.11 -15.80 -16.13
N GLU A 200 0.96 -16.44 -16.27
CA GLU A 200 -0.06 -16.04 -17.25
C GLU A 200 -0.53 -14.60 -17.01
N HIS A 201 -0.86 -14.26 -15.77
CA HIS A 201 -1.31 -12.91 -15.40
C HIS A 201 -0.27 -11.83 -15.72
N PHE A 202 0.98 -12.07 -15.35
CA PHE A 202 2.08 -11.16 -15.67
C PHE A 202 2.30 -10.98 -17.16
N SER A 203 2.03 -12.02 -17.96
CA SER A 203 2.23 -11.98 -19.41
C SER A 203 1.09 -11.31 -20.16
N GLN A 204 -0.12 -11.28 -19.60
CA GLN A 204 -1.34 -10.93 -20.36
C GLN A 204 -2.12 -9.74 -19.80
N HIS A 205 -2.04 -9.48 -18.49
CA HIS A 205 -3.02 -8.61 -17.81
C HIS A 205 -2.42 -7.38 -17.14
N LEU A 206 -1.10 -7.16 -17.20
CA LEU A 206 -0.48 -5.98 -16.58
C LEU A 206 -0.82 -4.66 -17.28
N THR A 207 -1.19 -4.73 -18.56
CA THR A 207 -1.57 -3.59 -19.40
C THR A 207 -3.08 -3.45 -19.58
N ASP A 208 -3.86 -4.29 -18.89
CA ASP A 208 -5.31 -4.17 -18.89
C ASP A 208 -5.76 -2.81 -18.36
N ASP A 209 -6.86 -2.31 -18.93
CA ASP A 209 -7.52 -1.11 -18.44
C ASP A 209 -7.87 -1.26 -16.96
N ILE A 210 -7.67 -0.20 -16.17
CA ILE A 210 -7.85 -0.29 -14.73
C ILE A 210 -9.28 -0.68 -14.35
N SER A 211 -10.28 -0.34 -15.17
CA SER A 211 -11.68 -0.67 -14.90
C SER A 211 -11.92 -2.18 -14.73
N ARG A 212 -11.17 -3.03 -15.45
CA ARG A 212 -11.32 -4.50 -15.38
C ARG A 212 -11.09 -5.05 -13.97
N ARG A 213 -10.24 -4.41 -13.17
CA ARG A 213 -9.94 -4.88 -11.81
C ARG A 213 -11.15 -4.73 -10.87
N PHE A 214 -12.10 -3.85 -11.20
CA PHE A 214 -13.29 -3.60 -10.38
C PHE A 214 -14.37 -4.69 -10.53
N ASP A 215 -14.23 -5.58 -11.51
CA ASP A 215 -15.06 -6.77 -11.66
C ASP A 215 -14.63 -7.91 -10.73
N ALA A 216 -13.37 -7.89 -10.27
CA ALA A 216 -12.86 -8.87 -9.32
C ALA A 216 -13.45 -8.63 -7.92
N MET A 217 -13.67 -9.72 -7.19
CA MET A 217 -14.04 -9.64 -5.77
C MET A 217 -12.85 -9.08 -4.96
N PRO A 218 -13.07 -8.08 -4.09
CA PRO A 218 -12.02 -7.57 -3.22
C PRO A 218 -11.42 -8.66 -2.35
N SER A 219 -10.08 -8.78 -2.35
CA SER A 219 -9.43 -9.67 -1.41
C SER A 219 -9.48 -9.07 -0.01
N ALA A 220 -9.67 -9.92 1.01
CA ALA A 220 -9.54 -9.54 2.42
C ALA A 220 -8.05 -9.47 2.82
N ASN A 221 -7.19 -8.96 1.93
CA ASN A 221 -5.76 -8.88 2.13
C ASN A 221 -5.41 -7.69 3.03
N LEU A 222 -4.45 -7.90 3.91
CA LEU A 222 -3.87 -6.82 4.70
C LEU A 222 -2.35 -6.87 4.57
N ASP A 223 -1.76 -8.04 4.75
CA ASP A 223 -0.34 -8.16 5.06
C ASP A 223 0.50 -8.81 3.95
N HIS A 224 -0.11 -9.29 2.86
CA HIS A 224 0.60 -9.99 1.78
C HIS A 224 0.71 -9.10 0.55
N TYR A 225 1.83 -8.39 0.42
CA TYR A 225 2.12 -7.50 -0.70
C TYR A 225 3.63 -7.46 -0.94
N ILE A 226 4.03 -6.95 -2.10
CA ILE A 226 5.43 -6.59 -2.36
C ILE A 226 5.53 -5.10 -2.07
N GLU A 227 6.22 -4.74 -0.99
CA GLU A 227 6.42 -3.34 -0.63
C GLU A 227 7.36 -2.68 -1.63
N ALA A 228 7.04 -1.46 -2.04
CA ALA A 228 7.86 -0.64 -2.92
C ALA A 228 8.34 0.59 -2.17
N GLN A 229 9.65 0.84 -2.18
CA GLN A 229 10.25 2.05 -1.64
C GLN A 229 10.77 2.89 -2.79
N ILE A 230 10.10 4.01 -3.06
CA ILE A 230 10.41 4.93 -4.15
C ILE A 230 11.43 5.95 -3.66
N HIS A 231 12.62 5.96 -4.25
CA HIS A 231 13.68 6.88 -3.88
C HIS A 231 13.53 8.22 -4.62
N GLY A 232 13.44 9.31 -3.85
CA GLY A 232 13.25 10.69 -4.33
C GLY A 232 11.80 11.14 -4.31
N ASP A 233 11.49 12.26 -4.98
CA ASP A 233 10.15 12.85 -5.00
C ASP A 233 9.17 12.15 -5.92
N VAL A 234 7.93 12.04 -5.50
CA VAL A 234 6.84 11.54 -6.33
C VAL A 234 6.00 12.76 -6.69
N MET A 235 6.20 13.27 -7.89
CA MET A 235 5.50 14.44 -8.42
C MET A 235 4.17 13.95 -8.98
N LEU A 236 3.06 14.58 -8.58
CA LEU A 236 1.74 14.10 -8.99
C LEU A 236 1.55 14.21 -10.51
N GLU A 237 1.96 15.34 -11.10
CA GLU A 237 1.89 15.60 -12.54
C GLU A 237 2.74 14.63 -13.39
N GLU A 238 3.92 14.21 -12.91
CA GLU A 238 4.84 13.40 -13.71
C GLU A 238 4.73 11.89 -13.43
N ASP A 239 4.47 11.52 -12.18
CA ASP A 239 4.61 10.14 -11.72
C ASP A 239 3.26 9.43 -11.53
N VAL A 240 2.14 10.15 -11.42
CA VAL A 240 0.84 9.58 -11.10
C VAL A 240 -0.07 9.58 -12.33
N ALA A 241 -0.54 8.40 -12.70
CA ALA A 241 -1.46 8.25 -13.83
C ALA A 241 -2.92 8.29 -13.37
N ILE A 242 -3.22 7.61 -12.26
CA ILE A 242 -4.60 7.33 -11.84
C ILE A 242 -4.74 7.54 -10.33
N LEU A 243 -5.87 8.09 -9.91
CA LEU A 243 -6.36 8.06 -8.54
C LEU A 243 -7.57 7.13 -8.47
N VAL A 244 -7.53 6.16 -7.56
CA VAL A 244 -8.70 5.35 -7.23
C VAL A 244 -9.20 5.76 -5.84
N ALA A 245 -10.45 6.20 -5.77
CA ALA A 245 -11.08 6.71 -4.56
C ALA A 245 -12.20 5.80 -4.02
N ASP A 246 -12.46 5.92 -2.71
CA ASP A 246 -13.55 5.21 -2.05
C ASP A 246 -14.87 5.99 -2.24
N PRO A 247 -15.96 5.34 -2.71
CA PRO A 247 -17.20 6.00 -3.05
C PRO A 247 -17.91 6.66 -1.85
N SER A 248 -17.56 6.32 -0.60
CA SER A 248 -18.09 7.00 0.58
C SER A 248 -17.74 8.49 0.65
N PHE A 249 -16.75 8.94 -0.13
CA PHE A 249 -16.43 10.37 -0.24
C PHE A 249 -17.22 11.11 -1.33
N MET A 250 -17.99 10.42 -2.17
CA MET A 250 -18.80 11.07 -3.22
C MET A 250 -19.80 12.05 -2.61
N GLY A 251 -19.85 13.27 -3.15
CA GLY A 251 -20.74 14.34 -2.65
C GLY A 251 -20.32 14.94 -1.30
N SER A 252 -19.14 14.61 -0.80
CA SER A 252 -18.53 15.25 0.38
C SER A 252 -17.47 16.28 -0.04
N ALA A 253 -17.10 17.18 0.87
CA ALA A 253 -16.01 18.13 0.66
C ALA A 253 -14.67 17.44 0.34
N ILE A 254 -14.41 16.25 0.91
CA ILE A 254 -13.22 15.45 0.58
C ILE A 254 -13.30 14.93 -0.86
N GLY A 255 -14.49 14.50 -1.30
CA GLY A 255 -14.74 14.10 -2.69
C GLY A 255 -14.49 15.24 -3.67
N ASP A 256 -14.95 16.45 -3.34
CA ASP A 256 -14.69 17.64 -4.15
C ASP A 256 -13.18 17.94 -4.25
N SER A 257 -12.44 17.83 -3.14
CA SER A 257 -10.98 17.99 -3.15
C SER A 257 -10.27 16.91 -3.98
N LEU A 258 -10.75 15.65 -3.97
CA LEU A 258 -10.20 14.58 -4.81
C LEU A 258 -10.42 14.86 -6.31
N ILE A 259 -11.60 15.36 -6.68
CA ILE A 259 -11.92 15.77 -8.06
C ILE A 259 -11.04 16.96 -8.46
N ALA A 260 -10.91 17.97 -7.60
CA ALA A 260 -10.05 19.13 -7.85
C ALA A 260 -8.58 18.72 -8.04
N LEU A 261 -8.07 17.81 -7.22
CA LEU A 261 -6.73 17.24 -7.34
C LEU A 261 -6.50 16.57 -8.70
N CYS A 262 -7.45 15.75 -9.13
CA CYS A 262 -7.39 15.07 -10.42
C CYS A 262 -7.40 16.05 -11.59
N ASN A 263 -8.23 17.10 -11.52
CA ASN A 263 -8.27 18.12 -12.56
C ASN A 263 -6.99 18.96 -12.63
N GLU A 264 -6.42 19.33 -11.48
CA GLU A 264 -5.20 20.16 -11.41
C GLU A 264 -3.97 19.45 -12.00
N TYR A 265 -3.81 18.15 -11.72
CA TYR A 265 -2.64 17.38 -12.14
C TYR A 265 -2.91 16.40 -13.28
N GLU A 266 -4.05 16.54 -13.98
CA GLU A 266 -4.47 15.70 -15.10
C GLU A 266 -4.47 14.19 -14.78
N ILE A 267 -4.84 13.84 -13.54
CA ILE A 267 -4.90 12.46 -13.06
C ILE A 267 -6.27 11.85 -13.36
N GLU A 268 -6.30 10.67 -13.96
CA GLU A 268 -7.53 9.94 -14.21
C GLU A 268 -8.18 9.49 -12.89
N LEU A 269 -9.47 9.79 -12.68
CA LEU A 269 -10.19 9.42 -11.46
C LEU A 269 -11.07 8.20 -11.67
N HIS A 270 -10.90 7.19 -10.82
CA HIS A 270 -11.76 6.02 -10.71
C HIS A 270 -12.31 5.87 -9.31
N TRP A 271 -13.45 5.19 -9.18
CA TRP A 271 -14.05 4.86 -7.89
C TRP A 271 -14.21 3.34 -7.79
N HIS A 272 -13.67 2.74 -6.73
CA HIS A 272 -13.88 1.32 -6.48
C HIS A 272 -15.26 1.08 -5.81
N LYS A 273 -15.61 -0.18 -5.53
CA LYS A 273 -16.93 -0.55 -4.98
C LYS A 273 -17.07 -0.38 -3.45
N GLY A 274 -16.30 0.52 -2.83
CA GLY A 274 -16.30 0.78 -1.39
C GLY A 274 -16.09 -0.44 -0.50
N ARG A 275 -16.04 -0.23 0.82
CA ARG A 275 -16.42 -1.26 1.79
C ARG A 275 -17.31 -0.67 2.87
N GLN A 276 -18.32 -1.44 3.28
CA GLN A 276 -19.17 -1.12 4.43
C GLN A 276 -19.36 -2.36 5.32
N ILE A 277 -19.55 -2.18 6.62
CA ILE A 277 -19.86 -3.29 7.53
C ILE A 277 -20.96 -2.86 8.50
N ASN A 278 -21.92 -3.74 8.78
CA ASN A 278 -22.87 -3.51 9.86
C ASN A 278 -22.18 -3.73 11.21
N VAL A 279 -22.43 -2.87 12.19
CA VAL A 279 -21.81 -2.94 13.52
C VAL A 279 -22.00 -4.29 14.20
N ALA A 280 -23.11 -4.99 13.96
CA ALA A 280 -23.37 -6.32 14.51
C ALA A 280 -22.47 -7.42 13.92
N GLN A 281 -21.86 -7.16 12.76
CA GLN A 281 -20.92 -8.07 12.09
C GLN A 281 -19.46 -7.77 12.45
N VAL A 282 -19.19 -6.74 13.24
CA VAL A 282 -17.82 -6.41 13.67
C VAL A 282 -17.36 -7.46 14.69
N PRO A 283 -16.28 -8.21 14.41
CA PRO A 283 -15.80 -9.24 15.31
C PRO A 283 -15.11 -8.66 16.55
N ASP A 284 -15.17 -9.37 17.67
CA ASP A 284 -14.45 -9.07 18.91
C ASP A 284 -13.08 -9.76 19.00
N ASP A 285 -12.79 -10.71 18.10
CA ASP A 285 -11.57 -11.50 18.08
C ASP A 285 -10.52 -11.04 17.04
N PHE A 286 -10.77 -9.92 16.34
CA PHE A 286 -9.85 -9.38 15.34
C PHE A 286 -9.46 -7.93 15.65
N ARG A 287 -8.14 -7.66 15.75
CA ARG A 287 -7.56 -6.37 16.15
C ARG A 287 -7.99 -5.87 17.55
N GLY A 288 -8.53 -6.76 18.37
CA GLY A 288 -8.78 -6.56 19.81
C GLY A 288 -10.27 -6.41 20.15
N ALA A 289 -10.65 -6.82 21.36
CA ALA A 289 -12.03 -6.89 21.82
C ALA A 289 -12.80 -5.56 21.88
N ALA A 290 -12.11 -4.43 21.70
CA ALA A 290 -12.75 -3.11 21.70
C ALA A 290 -13.39 -2.74 20.35
N MET A 291 -13.10 -3.46 19.26
CA MET A 291 -13.55 -3.09 17.91
C MET A 291 -15.08 -2.98 17.78
N PRO A 292 -15.92 -3.90 18.31
CA PRO A 292 -17.37 -3.76 18.21
C PRO A 292 -17.91 -2.52 18.94
N ILE A 293 -17.40 -2.24 20.14
CA ILE A 293 -17.81 -1.08 20.94
C ILE A 293 -17.42 0.22 20.21
N LEU A 294 -16.20 0.28 19.69
CA LEU A 294 -15.73 1.44 18.92
C LEU A 294 -16.58 1.66 17.67
N ALA A 295 -16.82 0.60 16.89
CA ALA A 295 -17.68 0.65 15.71
C ALA A 295 -19.07 1.20 16.06
N GLN A 296 -19.72 0.64 17.09
CA GLN A 296 -21.04 1.09 17.53
C GLN A 296 -21.08 2.59 17.91
N SER A 297 -19.99 3.11 18.49
CA SER A 297 -19.90 4.50 18.94
C SER A 297 -19.76 5.54 17.84
N ILE A 298 -19.33 5.13 16.63
CA ILE A 298 -19.13 6.05 15.49
C ILE A 298 -20.06 5.75 14.32
N ALA A 299 -20.80 4.64 14.36
CA ALA A 299 -21.64 4.20 13.26
C ALA A 299 -22.80 5.13 12.96
N GLU A 300 -23.16 5.16 11.68
CA GLU A 300 -24.35 5.86 11.18
C GLU A 300 -25.27 4.86 10.54
N ASN A 301 -26.54 4.84 10.96
CA ASN A 301 -27.52 3.85 10.52
C ASN A 301 -27.01 2.40 10.66
N GLU A 302 -26.34 2.11 11.78
CA GLU A 302 -25.72 0.80 12.09
C GLU A 302 -24.60 0.38 11.12
N LEU A 303 -24.12 1.28 10.26
CA LEU A 303 -23.07 1.01 9.28
C LEU A 303 -21.79 1.79 9.57
N ILE A 304 -20.67 1.19 9.16
CA ILE A 304 -19.34 1.79 9.15
C ILE A 304 -18.77 1.70 7.74
N ASN A 305 -18.21 2.80 7.24
CA ASN A 305 -17.47 2.90 5.98
C ASN A 305 -16.19 3.74 6.17
N ALA A 306 -15.44 3.98 5.09
CA ALA A 306 -14.19 4.74 5.15
C ALA A 306 -14.39 6.18 5.63
N GLU A 307 -15.39 6.91 5.09
CA GLU A 307 -15.70 8.29 5.49
C GLU A 307 -16.02 8.40 6.99
N ILE A 308 -16.84 7.49 7.53
CA ILE A 308 -17.23 7.52 8.95
C ILE A 308 -16.02 7.34 9.87
N ILE A 309 -15.16 6.37 9.57
CA ILE A 309 -13.91 6.14 10.33
C ILE A 309 -13.01 7.37 10.25
N GLY A 310 -12.88 7.91 9.05
CA GLY A 310 -12.09 9.09 8.75
C GLY A 310 -12.53 10.33 9.52
N ARG A 311 -13.83 10.64 9.46
CA ARG A 311 -14.46 11.72 10.22
C ARG A 311 -14.30 11.54 11.73
N ALA A 312 -14.41 10.32 12.25
CA ALA A 312 -14.14 10.06 13.66
C ALA A 312 -12.66 10.35 14.03
N ALA A 313 -11.71 10.00 13.17
CA ALA A 313 -10.29 10.32 13.37
C ALA A 313 -10.03 11.82 13.33
N TYR A 314 -10.67 12.54 12.41
CA TYR A 314 -10.62 14.00 12.32
C TYR A 314 -11.13 14.67 13.60
N GLN A 315 -12.29 14.25 14.11
CA GLN A 315 -12.86 14.80 15.35
C GLN A 315 -11.95 14.53 16.55
N LEU A 316 -11.38 13.33 16.63
CA LEU A 316 -10.42 12.98 17.67
C LEU A 316 -9.20 13.90 17.62
N GLN A 317 -8.67 14.23 16.44
CA GLN A 317 -7.51 15.12 16.30
C GLN A 317 -7.80 16.57 16.72
N LYS A 318 -9.03 17.06 16.54
CA LYS A 318 -9.44 18.39 16.98
C LYS A 318 -9.59 18.54 18.50
N GLN A 319 -9.77 17.44 19.23
CA GLN A 319 -9.93 17.48 20.68
C GLN A 319 -8.55 17.69 21.35
N PRO A 320 -8.35 18.81 22.08
CA PRO A 320 -7.11 19.00 22.83
C PRO A 320 -7.01 17.96 23.95
N ALA A 321 -5.92 17.20 23.96
CA ALA A 321 -5.63 16.23 25.02
C ALA A 321 -4.68 16.86 26.05
N SER A 322 -5.06 16.79 27.33
CA SER A 322 -4.15 17.13 28.42
C SER A 322 -2.94 16.17 28.46
N TRP A 323 -1.87 16.56 29.16
CA TRP A 323 -0.68 15.71 29.30
C TRP A 323 -1.01 14.31 29.83
N SER A 324 -1.94 14.20 30.78
CA SER A 324 -2.42 12.93 31.36
C SER A 324 -3.22 12.07 30.37
N GLU A 325 -3.82 12.66 29.34
CA GLU A 325 -4.70 11.97 28.39
C GLU A 325 -3.99 11.56 27.10
N ARG A 326 -2.75 12.01 26.87
CA ARG A 326 -2.00 11.74 25.63
C ARG A 326 -1.92 10.25 25.30
N GLY A 327 -1.71 9.40 26.30
CA GLY A 327 -1.67 7.94 26.12
C GLY A 327 -3.01 7.39 25.63
N ALA A 328 -4.12 7.83 26.23
CA ALA A 328 -5.47 7.42 25.83
C ALA A 328 -5.83 7.93 24.43
N HIS A 329 -5.42 9.16 24.09
CA HIS A 329 -5.63 9.76 22.78
C HIS A 329 -4.90 9.00 21.66
N SER A 330 -3.61 8.69 21.89
CA SER A 330 -2.80 7.87 20.99
C SER A 330 -3.42 6.48 20.78
N LYS A 331 -3.90 5.86 21.87
CA LYS A 331 -4.61 4.58 21.80
C LYS A 331 -5.87 4.67 20.94
N LYS A 332 -6.72 5.69 21.13
CA LYS A 332 -7.94 5.87 20.31
C LYS A 332 -7.63 6.04 18.82
N ARG A 333 -6.57 6.79 18.46
CA ARG A 333 -6.12 6.91 17.06
C ARG A 333 -5.70 5.55 16.49
N GLN A 334 -4.95 4.78 17.27
CA GLN A 334 -4.56 3.43 16.90
C GLN A 334 -5.78 2.52 16.74
N ASP A 335 -6.77 2.60 17.63
CA ASP A 335 -7.99 1.80 17.57
C ASP A 335 -8.83 2.12 16.32
N LEU A 336 -8.94 3.39 15.90
CA LEU A 336 -9.61 3.77 14.64
C LEU A 336 -8.90 3.20 13.40
N LYS A 337 -7.57 3.23 13.38
CA LYS A 337 -6.79 2.55 12.33
C LYS A 337 -7.01 1.03 12.34
N LEU A 338 -7.13 0.44 13.52
CA LEU A 338 -7.43 -0.99 13.63
C LEU A 338 -8.84 -1.32 13.15
N LEU A 339 -9.81 -0.44 13.40
CA LEU A 339 -11.16 -0.55 12.86
C LEU A 339 -11.19 -0.45 11.33
N TRP A 340 -10.33 0.39 10.73
CA TRP A 340 -10.12 0.36 9.27
C TRP A 340 -9.67 -1.02 8.78
N HIS A 341 -8.74 -1.68 9.48
CA HIS A 341 -8.35 -3.04 9.11
C HIS A 341 -9.51 -4.04 9.21
N VAL A 342 -10.41 -3.88 10.19
CA VAL A 342 -11.63 -4.70 10.29
C VAL A 342 -12.49 -4.48 9.05
N LEU A 343 -12.73 -3.22 8.67
CA LEU A 343 -13.53 -2.88 7.49
C LEU A 343 -12.94 -3.48 6.21
N VAL A 344 -11.63 -3.36 5.99
CA VAL A 344 -10.93 -3.97 4.84
C VAL A 344 -11.09 -5.49 4.83
N LYS A 345 -11.01 -6.14 6.00
CA LYS A 345 -11.04 -7.61 6.13
C LYS A 345 -12.44 -8.19 5.98
N TYR A 346 -13.44 -7.57 6.59
CA TYR A 346 -14.77 -8.15 6.80
C TYR A 346 -15.93 -7.35 6.19
N GLY A 347 -15.72 -6.10 5.78
CA GLY A 347 -16.78 -5.34 5.15
C GLY A 347 -17.25 -5.97 3.84
N GLU A 348 -18.36 -5.53 3.29
CA GLU A 348 -18.88 -5.95 2.00
C GLU A 348 -18.75 -4.79 1.01
N SER A 349 -18.72 -5.10 -0.29
CA SER A 349 -18.74 -4.04 -1.30
C SER A 349 -20.07 -3.28 -1.22
N THR A 350 -20.03 -1.96 -1.35
CA THR A 350 -21.25 -1.16 -1.48
C THR A 350 -21.92 -1.54 -2.80
N THR A 351 -23.15 -2.03 -2.75
CA THR A 351 -24.02 -2.09 -3.94
C THR A 351 -24.26 -0.66 -4.39
N GLN A 352 -23.77 -0.31 -5.58
CA GLN A 352 -24.09 0.96 -6.24
C GLN A 352 -25.58 1.00 -6.62
#